data_AF-A0A2H0P5I9-F1
#
_entry.id   AF-A0A2H0P5I9-F1
#
_cell.length_a   1.000
_cell.length_b   1.000
_cell.length_c   1.000
_cell.angle_alpha   90.00
_cell.angle_beta   90.00
_cell.angle_gamma   90.00
#
_symmetry.space_group_name_H-M   'P 1'
#
loop_
_entity.id
_entity.type
_entity.pdbx_description
1 polymer ?
#
loop_
_entity_poly.entity_id
_entity_poly.type
_entity_poly.pdbx_seq_one_letter_code
_entity_poly.pdbx_strand_id
1 'polypeptide(L)'
;MSVISNIRERLRKVDVSRGSSKSTNSKDLPLDHQLTFDRNSSEKWNYRDGHIYLNDEDIEVLLDESRDDVGFQSAVSDAISEYKDVVWKKDNASYQKFVARAESVQDRILFNMKRIYDEKTGGIRISWGDGGYLVNNINVRAILALYHIRPTDKARKFLSGLKSKLALILVNKNGSSQYERINHIVKTLYCEVDDALNQAPVDVLCLPPSSGHSAL
;
A
#
# COMPACT_ATOMS: atom_id res chain seq x y z
N MET A 1 9.58 22.47 13.92
CA MET A 1 8.60 22.74 12.83
C MET A 1 7.98 21.41 12.42
N SER A 2 6.66 21.35 12.29
CA SER A 2 5.97 20.09 11.98
C SER A 2 6.19 19.67 10.53
N VAL A 3 6.27 18.36 10.29
CA VAL A 3 6.31 17.77 8.95
C VAL A 3 5.07 18.19 8.15
N ILE A 4 3.90 18.27 8.79
CA ILE A 4 2.64 18.71 8.18
C ILE A 4 2.74 20.18 7.73
N SER A 5 3.31 21.06 8.56
CA SER A 5 3.54 22.47 8.19
C SER A 5 4.52 22.64 7.02
N ASN A 6 5.59 21.85 6.98
CA ASN A 6 6.60 21.91 5.91
C ASN A 6 6.06 21.35 4.57
N ILE A 7 5.23 20.30 4.61
CA ILE A 7 4.57 19.75 3.42
C ILE A 7 3.52 20.75 2.90
N ARG A 8 2.78 21.41 3.79
CA ARG A 8 1.82 22.47 3.41
C ARG A 8 2.51 23.65 2.71
N GLU A 9 3.68 24.10 3.17
CA GLU A 9 4.42 25.15 2.45
C GLU A 9 4.83 24.73 1.03
N ARG A 10 5.10 23.44 0.81
CA ARG A 10 5.40 22.91 -0.52
C ARG A 10 4.15 22.87 -1.41
N LEU A 11 2.99 22.51 -0.87
CA LEU A 11 1.72 22.45 -1.60
C LEU A 11 1.17 23.85 -1.89
N ARG A 12 1.27 24.79 -0.94
CA ARG A 12 0.88 26.20 -1.13
C ARG A 12 1.69 26.92 -2.21
N LYS A 13 2.91 26.48 -2.52
CA LYS A 13 3.69 27.03 -3.65
C LYS A 13 3.12 26.64 -5.01
N VAL A 14 2.26 25.62 -5.07
CA VAL A 14 1.64 25.13 -6.32
C VAL A 14 0.25 25.72 -6.54
N ASP A 15 -0.52 26.01 -5.48
CA ASP A 15 -1.87 26.58 -5.57
C ASP A 15 -1.97 28.00 -4.99
N VAL A 16 -1.46 28.98 -5.74
CA VAL A 16 -1.83 30.38 -5.53
C VAL A 16 -2.98 30.70 -6.46
N SER A 17 -4.21 30.38 -6.05
CA SER A 17 -5.43 31.16 -6.34
C SER A 17 -6.72 30.42 -5.96
N ARG A 18 -7.20 30.57 -4.71
CA ARG A 18 -8.65 30.59 -4.44
C ARG A 18 -9.02 31.10 -3.04
N GLY A 19 -9.73 32.23 -3.05
CA GLY A 19 -10.90 32.47 -2.19
C GLY A 19 -10.68 32.68 -0.69
N SER A 20 -10.45 33.93 -0.30
CA SER A 20 -10.70 34.41 1.07
C SER A 20 -12.21 34.40 1.36
N SER A 21 -12.62 33.74 2.46
CA SER A 21 -13.94 33.94 3.06
C SER A 21 -13.81 34.22 4.56
N LYS A 22 -14.50 35.28 4.97
CA LYS A 22 -14.40 36.05 6.21
C LYS A 22 -14.72 35.26 7.47
N SER A 23 -14.08 35.69 8.55
CA SER A 23 -14.42 35.38 9.93
C SER A 23 -15.82 35.88 10.28
N THR A 24 -16.55 35.07 11.05
CA THR A 24 -17.67 35.52 11.87
C THR A 24 -17.41 35.10 13.31
N ASN A 25 -17.32 36.11 14.19
CA ASN A 25 -17.29 35.95 15.64
C ASN A 25 -18.72 35.75 16.15
N SER A 26 -18.93 34.76 17.01
CA SER A 26 -20.06 34.68 17.96
C SER A 26 -19.68 33.60 18.99
N LYS A 27 -19.22 33.94 20.20
CA LYS A 27 -20.03 34.34 21.37
C LYS A 27 -21.27 33.47 21.58
N ASP A 28 -21.02 32.19 21.77
CA ASP A 28 -21.69 31.23 22.64
C ASP A 28 -20.72 30.05 22.69
N LEU A 29 -20.48 29.41 23.84
CA LEU A 29 -19.51 28.31 23.93
C LEU A 29 -20.29 27.00 24.10
N PRO A 30 -20.67 26.30 23.00
CA PRO A 30 -21.25 24.97 23.06
C PRO A 30 -20.10 23.95 23.13
N LEU A 31 -20.43 22.66 23.08
CA LEU A 31 -19.51 21.49 23.10
C LEU A 31 -18.27 21.55 22.17
N ASP A 32 -18.16 22.56 21.30
CA ASP A 32 -17.07 22.80 20.35
C ASP A 32 -15.66 22.79 20.99
N HIS A 33 -15.49 23.31 22.20
CA HIS A 33 -14.18 23.32 22.87
C HIS A 33 -13.72 21.96 23.40
N GLN A 34 -14.63 20.99 23.55
CA GLN A 34 -14.28 19.65 24.02
C GLN A 34 -13.62 18.83 22.90
N LEU A 35 -13.91 19.19 21.64
CA LEU A 35 -13.39 18.58 20.42
C LEU A 35 -12.45 19.53 19.67
N THR A 36 -11.59 20.21 20.40
CA THR A 36 -10.41 20.88 19.85
C THR A 36 -9.14 20.24 20.38
N PHE A 37 -8.16 20.10 19.51
CA PHE A 37 -6.85 19.52 19.82
C PHE A 37 -5.76 20.35 19.15
N ASP A 38 -4.93 21.01 19.96
CA ASP A 38 -3.78 21.74 19.47
C ASP A 38 -2.54 20.86 19.63
N ARG A 39 -2.11 20.22 18.54
CA ARG A 39 -0.96 19.30 18.56
C ARG A 39 0.35 20.06 18.78
N ASN A 40 0.44 21.23 18.17
CA ASN A 40 1.55 22.19 18.32
C ASN A 40 1.07 23.61 18.00
N SER A 41 1.96 24.59 18.10
CA SER A 41 1.64 26.01 17.87
C SER A 41 1.15 26.35 16.45
N SER A 42 1.29 25.43 15.48
CA SER A 42 0.89 25.60 14.09
C SER A 42 -0.22 24.63 13.65
N GLU A 43 -0.70 23.76 14.53
CA GLU A 43 -1.67 22.72 14.22
C GLU A 43 -2.83 22.75 15.20
N LYS A 44 -3.91 23.36 14.74
CA LYS A 44 -5.19 23.37 15.43
C LYS A 44 -6.15 22.41 14.76
N TRP A 45 -6.58 21.40 15.50
CA TRP A 45 -7.57 20.42 15.06
C TRP A 45 -8.91 20.71 15.71
N ASN A 46 -9.97 20.62 14.94
CA ASN A 46 -11.33 20.84 15.41
C ASN A 46 -12.30 19.90 14.72
N TYR A 47 -13.29 19.41 15.47
CA TYR A 47 -14.42 18.67 14.90
C TYR A 47 -15.67 19.53 14.96
N ARG A 48 -16.22 19.88 13.80
CA ARG A 48 -17.48 20.64 13.68
C ARG A 48 -18.29 20.09 12.53
N ASP A 49 -19.62 20.15 12.64
CA ASP A 49 -20.56 19.75 11.59
C ASP A 49 -20.37 18.32 11.03
N GLY A 50 -19.76 17.41 11.78
CA GLY A 50 -19.48 16.04 11.32
C GLY A 50 -18.14 15.86 10.60
N HIS A 51 -17.33 16.92 10.50
CA HIS A 51 -16.06 16.94 9.78
C HIS A 51 -14.89 17.26 10.71
N ILE A 52 -13.71 16.73 10.37
CA ILE A 52 -12.46 17.03 11.07
C ILE A 52 -11.70 18.05 10.24
N TYR A 53 -11.34 19.15 10.88
CA TYR A 53 -10.60 20.24 10.26
C TYR A 53 -9.21 20.35 10.88
N LEU A 54 -8.25 20.72 10.05
CA LEU A 54 -6.90 21.11 10.43
C LEU A 54 -6.69 22.55 9.99
N ASN A 55 -6.48 23.46 10.94
CA ASN A 55 -6.33 24.90 10.68
C ASN A 55 -7.44 25.46 9.76
N ASP A 56 -8.69 25.09 10.07
CA ASP A 56 -9.92 25.44 9.33
C ASP A 56 -10.09 24.83 7.93
N GLU A 57 -9.15 24.00 7.45
CA GLU A 57 -9.28 23.22 6.21
C GLU A 57 -9.79 21.81 6.51
N ASP A 58 -10.74 21.29 5.72
CA ASP A 58 -11.27 19.94 5.90
C ASP A 58 -10.18 18.90 5.58
N ILE A 59 -9.94 17.97 6.51
CA ILE A 59 -8.90 16.95 6.35
C ILE A 59 -9.13 16.08 5.13
N GLU A 60 -10.39 15.86 4.72
CA GLU A 60 -10.69 15.05 3.56
C GLU A 60 -10.23 15.69 2.26
N VAL A 61 -10.35 17.02 2.16
CA VAL A 61 -9.85 17.79 1.01
C VAL A 61 -8.32 17.71 0.97
N LEU A 62 -7.67 17.90 2.12
CA LEU A 62 -6.21 17.83 2.22
C LEU A 62 -5.67 16.43 1.86
N LEU A 63 -6.39 15.36 2.24
CA LEU A 63 -6.04 13.98 1.90
C LEU A 63 -6.20 13.68 0.41
N ASP A 64 -7.10 14.36 -0.29
CA ASP A 64 -7.26 14.26 -1.74
C ASP A 64 -6.17 15.02 -2.49
N GLU A 65 -5.85 16.24 -2.06
CA GLU A 65 -4.78 17.05 -2.64
C GLU A 65 -3.41 16.38 -2.47
N SER A 66 -3.19 15.73 -1.32
CA SER A 66 -1.93 15.08 -0.96
C SER A 66 -2.01 13.55 -1.04
N ARG A 67 -2.82 13.02 -1.97
CA ARG A 67 -3.13 11.59 -2.05
C ARG A 67 -1.92 10.68 -2.26
N ASP A 68 -0.87 11.18 -2.91
CA ASP A 68 0.36 10.44 -3.23
C ASP A 68 1.51 10.68 -2.24
N ASP A 69 1.35 11.61 -1.29
CA ASP A 69 2.41 11.96 -0.32
C ASP A 69 2.34 11.06 0.92
N VAL A 70 3.15 10.01 0.94
CA VAL A 70 3.27 9.07 2.08
C VAL A 70 3.62 9.78 3.38
N GLY A 71 4.45 10.82 3.33
CA GLY A 71 4.86 11.56 4.52
C GLY A 71 3.69 12.34 5.12
N PHE A 72 2.87 12.95 4.26
CA PHE A 72 1.63 13.61 4.68
C PHE A 72 0.62 12.61 5.26
N GLN A 73 0.34 11.53 4.54
CA GLN A 73 -0.62 10.51 4.94
C GLN A 73 -0.24 9.91 6.31
N SER A 74 1.04 9.58 6.53
CA SER A 74 1.54 9.09 7.81
C SER A 74 1.39 10.14 8.92
N ALA A 75 1.77 11.39 8.67
CA ALA A 75 1.72 12.43 9.69
C ALA A 75 0.28 12.76 10.14
N VAL A 76 -0.68 12.72 9.20
CA VAL A 76 -2.12 12.86 9.50
C VAL A 76 -2.63 11.66 10.29
N SER A 77 -2.24 10.43 9.93
CA SER A 77 -2.60 9.22 10.68
C SER A 77 -2.16 9.31 12.15
N ASP A 78 -0.92 9.76 12.39
CA ASP A 78 -0.42 9.94 13.76
C ASP A 78 -1.22 11.01 14.50
N ALA A 79 -1.49 12.15 13.85
CA ALA A 79 -2.24 13.25 14.46
C ALA A 79 -3.69 12.86 14.80
N ILE A 80 -4.37 12.11 13.93
CA ILE A 80 -5.73 11.61 14.19
C ILE A 80 -5.74 10.61 15.35
N SER A 81 -4.71 9.77 15.47
CA SER A 81 -4.58 8.83 16.59
C SER A 81 -4.40 9.56 17.91
N GLU A 82 -3.51 10.56 17.95
CA GLU A 82 -3.32 11.43 19.12
C GLU A 82 -4.62 12.20 19.46
N TYR A 83 -5.32 12.70 18.45
CA TYR A 83 -6.56 13.43 18.64
C TYR A 83 -7.66 12.52 19.23
N LYS A 84 -7.78 11.28 18.73
CA LYS A 84 -8.66 10.26 19.32
C LYS A 84 -8.32 10.04 20.79
N ASP A 85 -7.05 9.83 21.14
CA ASP A 85 -6.63 9.59 22.53
C ASP A 85 -6.97 10.75 23.46
N VAL A 86 -6.82 11.99 22.99
CA VAL A 86 -7.14 13.19 23.77
C VAL A 86 -8.65 13.33 23.99
N VAL A 87 -9.46 13.10 22.96
CA VAL A 87 -10.93 13.17 23.08
C VAL A 87 -11.47 12.01 23.90
N TRP A 88 -10.93 10.80 23.74
CA TRP A 88 -11.29 9.60 24.49
C TRP A 88 -11.04 9.77 25.99
N LYS A 89 -9.93 10.41 26.37
CA LYS A 89 -9.65 10.76 27.79
C LYS A 89 -10.66 11.74 28.39
N LYS A 90 -11.39 12.52 27.58
CA LYS A 90 -12.32 13.55 28.07
C LYS A 90 -13.71 13.01 28.37
N ASP A 91 -14.25 12.08 27.58
CA ASP A 91 -15.48 11.32 27.88
C ASP A 91 -15.77 10.25 26.80
N ASN A 92 -15.77 8.95 27.15
CA ASN A 92 -15.87 7.85 26.17
C ASN A 92 -17.21 7.72 25.46
N ALA A 93 -18.32 8.03 26.15
CA ALA A 93 -19.65 7.71 25.63
C ALA A 93 -20.22 8.80 24.71
N SER A 94 -19.81 10.06 24.92
CA SER A 94 -20.46 11.24 24.34
C SER A 94 -20.01 11.55 22.90
N TYR A 95 -18.92 10.96 22.41
CA TYR A 95 -18.29 11.37 21.14
C TYR A 95 -18.24 10.28 20.06
N GLN A 96 -19.21 9.36 20.04
CA GLN A 96 -19.26 8.27 19.04
C GLN A 96 -19.19 8.76 17.59
N LYS A 97 -19.84 9.89 17.26
CA LYS A 97 -19.80 10.47 15.90
C LYS A 97 -18.41 10.92 15.49
N PHE A 98 -17.67 11.52 16.41
CA PHE A 98 -16.28 11.90 16.18
C PHE A 98 -15.40 10.67 15.98
N VAL A 99 -15.54 9.66 16.85
CA VAL A 99 -14.77 8.41 16.77
C VAL A 99 -14.99 7.72 15.42
N ALA A 100 -16.25 7.55 15.00
CA ALA A 100 -16.60 6.97 13.71
C ALA A 100 -16.00 7.78 12.53
N ARG A 101 -15.99 9.12 12.64
CA ARG A 101 -15.39 9.97 11.61
C ARG A 101 -13.87 9.83 11.56
N ALA A 102 -13.21 9.82 12.71
CA ALA A 102 -11.77 9.63 12.80
C ALA A 102 -11.34 8.25 12.26
N GLU A 103 -12.14 7.21 12.49
CA GLU A 103 -11.93 5.86 11.92
C GLU A 103 -12.09 5.86 10.40
N SER A 104 -13.13 6.51 9.88
CA SER A 104 -13.31 6.66 8.44
C SER A 104 -12.13 7.39 7.77
N VAL A 105 -11.56 8.41 8.43
CA VAL A 105 -10.36 9.10 7.96
C VAL A 105 -9.13 8.18 7.99
N GLN A 106 -8.95 7.41 9.06
CA GLN A 106 -7.88 6.40 9.18
C GLN A 106 -7.95 5.33 8.08
N ASP A 107 -9.14 4.79 7.81
CA ASP A 107 -9.35 3.79 6.77
C ASP A 107 -8.98 4.34 5.38
N ARG A 108 -9.32 5.60 5.11
CA ARG A 108 -8.98 6.28 3.86
C ARG A 108 -7.47 6.47 3.70
N ILE A 109 -6.78 6.88 4.77
CA ILE A 109 -5.32 6.99 4.79
C ILE A 109 -4.68 5.63 4.51
N LEU A 110 -5.14 4.58 5.19
CA LEU A 110 -4.64 3.22 4.98
C LEU A 110 -4.86 2.75 3.54
N PHE A 111 -6.02 3.04 2.96
CA PHE A 111 -6.31 2.74 1.57
C PHE A 111 -5.34 3.46 0.61
N ASN A 112 -5.10 4.76 0.81
CA ASN A 112 -4.17 5.53 -0.01
C ASN A 112 -2.73 5.02 0.13
N MET A 113 -2.26 4.76 1.35
CA MET A 113 -0.92 4.22 1.59
C MET A 113 -0.74 2.83 0.97
N LYS A 114 -1.77 1.96 1.10
CA LYS A 114 -1.78 0.65 0.44
C LYS A 114 -1.71 0.79 -1.08
N ARG A 115 -2.48 1.71 -1.68
CA ARG A 115 -2.43 1.97 -3.12
C ARG A 115 -1.02 2.41 -3.56
N ILE A 116 -0.42 3.37 -2.87
CA ILE A 116 0.95 3.83 -3.20
C ILE A 116 1.94 2.67 -3.09
N TYR A 117 1.81 1.84 -2.05
CA TYR A 117 2.63 0.64 -1.90
C TYR A 117 2.42 -0.35 -3.06
N ASP A 118 1.17 -0.66 -3.38
CA ASP A 118 0.82 -1.58 -4.46
C ASP A 118 1.31 -1.05 -5.82
N GLU A 119 1.21 0.26 -6.09
CA GLU A 119 1.73 0.87 -7.31
C GLU A 119 3.27 0.78 -7.39
N LYS A 120 3.97 1.08 -6.30
CA LYS A 120 5.44 1.01 -6.26
C LYS A 120 5.96 -0.41 -6.32
N THR A 121 5.25 -1.37 -5.74
CA THR A 121 5.66 -2.77 -5.66
C THR A 121 5.04 -3.66 -6.74
N GLY A 122 4.16 -3.13 -7.58
CA GLY A 122 3.36 -3.93 -8.51
C GLY A 122 2.39 -4.90 -7.82
N GLY A 123 1.97 -4.58 -6.58
CA GLY A 123 1.13 -5.43 -5.73
C GLY A 123 1.83 -6.71 -5.28
N ILE A 124 3.17 -6.72 -5.26
CA ILE A 124 3.95 -7.90 -4.93
C ILE A 124 4.14 -8.00 -3.43
N ARG A 125 3.48 -8.98 -2.82
CA ARG A 125 3.66 -9.34 -1.42
C ARG A 125 4.67 -10.46 -1.30
N ILE A 126 5.68 -10.23 -0.48
CA ILE A 126 6.66 -11.23 -0.11
C ILE A 126 6.34 -11.69 1.30
N SER A 127 6.19 -12.99 1.50
CA SER A 127 6.03 -13.57 2.83
C SER A 127 6.84 -14.86 2.98
N TRP A 128 7.10 -15.23 4.22
CA TRP A 128 7.72 -16.49 4.60
C TRP A 128 6.61 -17.42 5.09
N GLY A 129 6.49 -18.61 4.49
CA GLY A 129 5.56 -19.65 4.94
C GLY A 129 6.28 -20.94 5.33
N ASP A 130 5.53 -21.94 5.80
CA ASP A 130 5.97 -23.25 6.30
C ASP A 130 6.61 -24.16 5.22
N GLY A 131 7.69 -23.68 4.61
CA GLY A 131 8.43 -24.42 3.57
C GLY A 131 9.03 -23.55 2.47
N GLY A 132 8.96 -22.22 2.57
CA GLY A 132 9.72 -21.37 1.64
C GLY A 132 9.21 -19.95 1.43
N TYR A 133 9.84 -19.32 0.45
CA TYR A 133 9.58 -17.95 0.03
C TYR A 133 8.30 -17.87 -0.82
N LEU A 134 7.33 -17.08 -0.37
CA LEU A 134 6.05 -16.89 -1.03
C LEU A 134 5.99 -15.54 -1.74
N VAL A 135 5.69 -15.57 -3.04
CA VAL A 135 5.35 -14.39 -3.82
C VAL A 135 3.85 -14.37 -4.02
N ASN A 136 3.15 -13.41 -3.44
CA ASN A 136 1.68 -13.33 -3.42
C ASN A 136 1.02 -14.62 -2.91
N ASN A 137 1.52 -15.16 -1.79
CA ASN A 137 1.09 -16.43 -1.19
C ASN A 137 1.30 -17.67 -2.08
N ILE A 138 2.14 -17.56 -3.11
CA ILE A 138 2.50 -18.68 -3.98
C ILE A 138 3.94 -19.11 -3.69
N ASN A 139 4.13 -20.40 -3.41
CA ASN A 139 5.47 -20.98 -3.27
C ASN A 139 6.11 -21.16 -4.65
N VAL A 140 7.05 -20.28 -4.99
CA VAL A 140 7.72 -20.27 -6.30
C VAL A 140 8.43 -21.60 -6.57
N ARG A 141 9.08 -22.18 -5.55
CA ARG A 141 9.78 -23.48 -5.68
C ARG A 141 8.82 -24.63 -5.93
N ALA A 142 7.65 -24.63 -5.30
CA ALA A 142 6.62 -25.65 -5.55
C ALA A 142 6.10 -25.58 -7.01
N ILE A 143 5.91 -24.37 -7.54
CA ILE A 143 5.50 -24.18 -8.94
C ILE A 143 6.61 -24.61 -9.91
N LEU A 144 7.87 -24.30 -9.61
CA LEU A 144 9.03 -24.78 -10.38
C LEU A 144 9.08 -26.31 -10.43
N ALA A 145 8.95 -26.97 -9.27
CA ALA A 145 8.92 -28.43 -9.18
C ALA A 145 7.78 -29.04 -10.03
N LEU A 146 6.57 -28.44 -9.97
CA LEU A 146 5.44 -28.87 -10.79
C LEU A 146 5.69 -28.66 -12.29
N TYR A 147 6.36 -27.57 -12.68
CA TYR A 147 6.68 -27.30 -14.07
C TYR A 147 7.71 -28.29 -14.64
N HIS A 148 8.71 -28.69 -13.86
CA HIS A 148 9.67 -29.73 -14.27
C HIS A 148 9.00 -31.08 -14.49
N ILE A 149 7.94 -31.41 -13.72
CA ILE A 149 7.18 -32.64 -13.90
C ILE A 149 6.24 -32.54 -15.10
N ARG A 150 5.60 -31.38 -15.33
CA ARG A 150 4.60 -31.18 -16.37
C ARG A 150 4.70 -29.79 -17.02
N PRO A 151 5.58 -29.61 -18.02
CA PRO A 151 5.75 -28.34 -18.70
C PRO A 151 4.61 -28.09 -19.69
N THR A 152 3.52 -27.47 -19.22
CA THR A 152 2.41 -27.04 -20.08
C THR A 152 2.56 -25.57 -20.47
N ASP A 153 1.94 -25.15 -21.58
CA ASP A 153 1.90 -23.74 -21.99
C ASP A 153 1.28 -22.82 -20.92
N LYS A 154 0.26 -23.32 -20.21
CA LYS A 154 -0.37 -22.59 -19.11
C LYS A 154 0.61 -22.39 -17.95
N ALA A 155 1.36 -23.43 -17.57
CA ALA A 155 2.37 -23.34 -16.54
C ALA A 155 3.55 -22.45 -16.96
N ARG A 156 3.94 -22.48 -18.24
CA ARG A 156 4.95 -21.58 -18.84
C ARG A 156 4.53 -20.12 -18.75
N LYS A 157 3.30 -19.78 -19.18
CA LYS A 157 2.74 -18.41 -19.06
C LYS A 157 2.70 -17.95 -17.59
N PHE A 158 2.35 -18.85 -16.68
CA PHE A 158 2.32 -18.54 -15.25
C PHE A 158 3.72 -18.29 -14.67
N LEU A 159 4.71 -19.14 -15.00
CA LEU A 159 6.10 -18.93 -14.62
C LEU A 159 6.69 -17.65 -15.21
N SER A 160 6.35 -17.31 -16.45
CA SER A 160 6.72 -16.02 -17.06
C SER A 160 6.17 -14.83 -16.27
N GLY A 161 4.91 -14.91 -15.83
CA GLY A 161 4.32 -13.91 -14.94
C GLY A 161 5.03 -13.82 -13.57
N LEU A 162 5.42 -14.97 -12.99
CA LEU A 162 6.24 -15.00 -11.77
C LEU A 162 7.63 -14.39 -12.00
N LYS A 163 8.28 -14.66 -13.13
CA LYS A 163 9.56 -14.06 -13.52
C LYS A 163 9.46 -12.53 -13.58
N SER A 164 8.43 -11.98 -14.22
CA SER A 164 8.19 -10.53 -14.27
C SER A 164 8.00 -9.93 -12.87
N LYS A 165 7.30 -10.63 -11.97
CA LYS A 165 7.14 -10.18 -10.57
C LYS A 165 8.48 -10.22 -9.82
N LEU A 166 9.26 -11.29 -9.95
CA LEU A 166 10.59 -11.37 -9.35
C LEU A 166 11.50 -10.26 -9.88
N ALA A 167 11.44 -9.93 -11.18
CA ALA A 167 12.18 -8.82 -11.77
C ALA A 167 11.82 -7.47 -11.14
N LEU A 168 10.53 -7.20 -10.90
CA LEU A 168 10.08 -5.97 -10.25
C LEU A 168 10.64 -5.82 -8.82
N ILE A 169 10.76 -6.92 -8.08
CA ILE A 169 11.41 -6.92 -6.76
C ILE A 169 12.90 -6.57 -6.88
N LEU A 170 13.60 -7.12 -7.87
CA LEU A 170 15.03 -6.88 -8.09
C LEU A 170 15.35 -5.45 -8.54
N VAL A 171 14.44 -4.81 -9.28
CA VAL A 171 14.59 -3.42 -9.75
C VAL A 171 14.38 -2.42 -8.59
N ASN A 172 13.47 -2.72 -7.67
CA ASN A 172 13.16 -1.86 -6.54
C ASN A 172 14.16 -2.02 -5.38
N LYS A 173 15.25 -1.27 -5.45
CA LYS A 173 16.25 -1.19 -4.37
C LYS A 173 15.67 -0.56 -3.10
N ASN A 174 15.54 -1.35 -2.04
CA ASN A 174 15.25 -0.84 -0.69
C ASN A 174 16.52 -0.81 0.15
N GLY A 175 16.76 0.29 0.88
CA GLY A 175 17.95 0.46 1.73
C GLY A 175 17.95 -0.31 3.06
N SER A 176 17.11 -1.34 3.22
CA SER A 176 17.01 -2.10 4.48
C SER A 176 18.01 -3.26 4.53
N SER A 177 18.55 -3.61 5.70
CA SER A 177 19.47 -4.75 5.84
C SER A 177 18.82 -6.10 5.47
N GLN A 178 17.50 -6.21 5.62
CA GLN A 178 16.73 -7.37 5.18
C GLN A 178 16.58 -7.46 3.65
N TYR A 179 16.71 -6.32 2.95
CA TYR A 179 16.64 -6.28 1.49
C TYR A 179 17.75 -7.12 0.85
N GLU A 180 18.99 -7.06 1.34
CA GLU A 180 20.09 -7.85 0.75
C GLU A 180 19.83 -9.36 0.80
N ARG A 181 19.29 -9.85 1.93
CA ARG A 181 18.92 -11.26 2.09
C ARG A 181 17.79 -11.64 1.14
N ILE A 182 16.76 -10.79 1.05
CA ILE A 182 15.62 -10.99 0.15
C ILE A 182 16.08 -10.96 -1.30
N ASN A 183 16.92 -10.00 -1.67
CA ASN A 183 17.47 -9.80 -3.00
C ASN A 183 18.27 -11.02 -3.46
N HIS A 184 19.11 -11.60 -2.60
CA HIS A 184 19.83 -12.84 -2.91
C HIS A 184 18.88 -14.02 -3.22
N ILE A 185 17.84 -14.21 -2.40
CA ILE A 185 16.84 -15.28 -2.59
C ILE A 185 16.03 -15.06 -3.86
N VAL A 186 15.54 -13.84 -4.08
CA VAL A 186 14.76 -13.45 -5.26
C VAL A 186 15.60 -13.62 -6.52
N LYS A 187 16.88 -13.24 -6.50
CA LYS A 187 17.79 -13.42 -7.62
C LYS A 187 18.00 -14.89 -7.94
N THR A 188 18.16 -15.73 -6.92
CA THR A 188 18.27 -17.18 -7.08
C THR A 188 17.01 -17.76 -7.74
N LEU A 189 15.82 -17.41 -7.21
CA LEU A 189 14.55 -17.85 -7.78
C LEU A 189 14.34 -17.33 -9.21
N TYR A 190 14.75 -16.09 -9.48
CA TYR A 190 14.67 -15.50 -10.82
C TYR A 190 15.50 -16.31 -11.83
N CYS A 191 16.74 -16.66 -11.47
CA CYS A 191 17.58 -17.52 -12.30
C CYS A 191 16.98 -18.92 -12.47
N GLU A 192 16.51 -19.57 -11.40
CA GLU A 192 15.86 -20.88 -11.47
C GLU A 192 14.64 -20.87 -12.42
N VAL A 193 13.82 -19.82 -12.37
CA VAL A 193 12.67 -19.65 -13.29
C VAL A 193 13.11 -19.37 -14.72
N ASP A 194 14.15 -18.55 -14.91
CA ASP A 194 14.66 -18.26 -16.24
C ASP A 194 15.22 -19.53 -16.92
N ASP A 195 16.01 -20.31 -16.18
CA ASP A 195 16.57 -21.57 -16.65
C ASP A 195 15.48 -22.59 -16.99
N ALA A 196 14.45 -22.70 -16.14
CA ALA A 196 13.31 -23.58 -16.40
C ALA A 196 12.53 -23.16 -17.66
N LEU A 197 12.36 -21.86 -17.91
CA LEU A 197 11.67 -21.35 -19.10
C LEU A 197 12.49 -21.57 -20.39
N ASN A 198 13.82 -21.57 -20.29
CA ASN A 198 14.73 -21.81 -21.42
C ASN A 198 14.81 -23.30 -21.82
N GLN A 199 14.42 -24.23 -20.94
CA GLN A 199 14.27 -25.64 -21.28
C GLN A 199 12.99 -25.84 -22.11
N ALA A 200 13.13 -26.35 -23.34
CA ALA A 200 11.99 -26.67 -24.20
C ALA A 200 11.09 -27.71 -23.53
N PRO A 201 9.76 -27.66 -23.72
CA PRO A 201 8.88 -28.72 -23.22
C PRO A 201 9.30 -30.02 -23.90
N VAL A 202 9.55 -31.08 -23.12
CA VAL A 202 9.68 -32.41 -23.68
C VAL A 202 8.28 -32.82 -24.14
N ASP A 203 7.96 -32.49 -25.39
CA ASP A 203 6.72 -32.88 -26.04
C ASP A 203 6.83 -34.38 -26.35
N VAL A 204 6.55 -35.23 -25.36
CA VAL A 204 6.42 -36.67 -25.56
C VAL A 204 5.08 -36.94 -26.21
N LEU A 205 5.02 -36.74 -27.52
CA LEU A 205 4.09 -37.40 -28.43
C LEU A 205 4.82 -37.88 -29.69
N CYS A 206 6.02 -38.44 -29.53
CA CYS A 206 6.52 -39.41 -30.50
C CYS A 206 5.87 -40.77 -30.19
N LEU A 207 4.63 -40.96 -30.65
CA LEU A 207 4.12 -42.31 -30.81
C LEU A 207 5.03 -43.03 -31.82
N PRO A 208 5.52 -44.25 -31.51
CA PRO A 208 6.29 -45.01 -32.49
C PRO A 208 5.43 -45.20 -33.75
N PRO A 209 6.03 -45.13 -34.95
CA PRO A 209 5.28 -45.36 -36.18
C PRO A 209 4.61 -46.73 -36.08
N SER A 210 3.28 -46.75 -36.25
CA SER A 210 2.53 -48.00 -36.31
C SER A 210 3.14 -48.83 -37.43
N SER A 211 3.79 -49.94 -37.07
CA SER A 211 4.22 -50.97 -38.00
C SER A 211 2.99 -51.48 -38.73
N GLY A 212 2.73 -50.91 -39.91
CA GLY A 212 1.70 -51.36 -40.82
C GLY A 212 2.01 -52.78 -41.23
N HIS A 213 1.22 -53.73 -40.71
CA HIS A 213 1.07 -55.05 -41.29
C HIS A 213 0.67 -54.89 -42.77
N SER A 214 1.62 -55.13 -43.68
CA SER A 214 1.29 -55.48 -45.06
C SER A 214 0.91 -56.96 -45.06
N ALA A 215 -0.38 -57.22 -44.94
CA ALA A 215 -0.96 -58.49 -45.35
C ALA A 215 -1.54 -58.30 -46.76
N LEU A 216 -1.14 -59.23 -47.63
CA LEU A 216 -1.50 -59.47 -49.05
C LEU A 216 -0.43 -59.06 -50.06
#